data_AF-A0A1T5CE76-F1
#
_entry.id   AF-A0A1T5CE76-F1
#
_cell.length_a   1.000
_cell.length_b   1.000
_cell.length_c   1.000
_cell.angle_alpha   90.00
_cell.angle_beta   90.00
_cell.angle_gamma   90.00
#
_symmetry.space_group_name_H-M   'P 1'
#
loop_
_entity.id
_entity.type
_entity.pdbx_description
1 polymer ?
#
loop_
_entity_poly.entity_id
_entity_poly.type
_entity_poly.pdbx_seq_one_letter_code
_entity_poly.pdbx_strand_id
1 'polypeptide(L)'
;MLKELIYTGIGATALLKDKVEDELKKLEEKGKIDKGDIKGFIESLEKKGKEHDEEFKEQLKKSIKEAISELGLVTKDDLEQLKKELK
;
A
#
# COMPACT_ATOMS: atom_id res chain seq x y z
N MET A 1 -7.04 12.77 7.92
CA MET A 1 -7.52 11.38 8.13
C MET A 1 -7.14 10.46 6.96
N LEU A 2 -8.01 10.13 5.98
CA LEU A 2 -7.69 9.08 4.98
C LEU A 2 -6.47 9.41 4.08
N LYS A 3 -6.36 10.67 3.61
CA LYS A 3 -5.19 11.12 2.84
C LYS A 3 -3.89 10.98 3.64
N GLU A 4 -3.91 11.35 4.91
CA GLU A 4 -2.75 11.23 5.80
C GLU A 4 -2.39 9.78 6.08
N LEU A 5 -3.38 8.89 6.21
CA LEU A 5 -3.14 7.44 6.34
C LEU A 5 -2.40 6.89 5.10
N ILE A 6 -2.82 7.31 3.90
CA ILE A 6 -2.18 6.93 2.64
C ILE A 6 -0.75 7.49 2.57
N TYR A 7 -0.55 8.78 2.87
CA TYR A 7 0.80 9.38 2.89
C TYR A 7 1.71 8.74 3.93
N THR A 8 1.17 8.38 5.11
CA THR A 8 1.90 7.66 6.16
C THR A 8 2.27 6.25 5.71
N GLY A 9 1.37 5.54 5.03
CA GLY A 9 1.66 4.23 4.44
C GLY A 9 2.78 4.27 3.41
N ILE A 10 2.78 5.29 2.54
CA ILE A 10 3.85 5.50 1.56
C ILE A 10 5.19 5.84 2.25
N GLY A 11 5.15 6.73 3.26
CA GLY A 11 6.35 7.09 4.03
C GLY A 11 6.94 5.91 4.81
N ALA A 12 6.10 5.04 5.36
CA ALA A 12 6.52 3.82 6.05
C ALA A 12 7.23 2.84 5.10
N THR A 13 6.77 2.70 3.85
CA THR A 13 7.41 1.85 2.84
C THR A 13 8.81 2.32 2.48
N ALA A 14 9.05 3.64 2.38
CA ALA A 14 10.38 4.17 2.11
C ALA A 14 11.38 3.83 3.23
N LEU A 15 10.97 4.04 4.50
CA LEU A 15 11.79 3.68 5.66
C LEU A 15 12.10 2.17 5.73
N LEU A 16 11.14 1.33 5.35
CA LEU A 16 11.33 -0.12 5.27
C LEU A 16 12.35 -0.49 4.19
N LYS A 17 12.26 0.14 3.00
CA LYS A 17 13.22 -0.10 1.90
C LYS A 17 14.64 0.26 2.34
N ASP A 18 14.82 1.44 2.92
CA ASP A 18 16.13 1.90 3.41
C ASP A 18 16.71 0.92 4.42
N LYS A 19 15.89 0.44 5.37
CA LYS A 19 16.34 -0.51 6.40
C LYS A 19 16.70 -1.88 5.84
N VAL A 20 15.97 -2.36 4.83
CA VAL A 20 16.29 -3.62 4.14
C VAL A 20 17.60 -3.50 3.36
N GLU A 21 17.80 -2.39 2.64
CA GLU A 21 19.04 -2.12 1.91
C GLU A 21 20.25 -2.06 2.86
N ASP A 22 20.11 -1.40 4.01
CA ASP A 22 21.17 -1.32 5.03
C ASP A 22 21.52 -2.69 5.62
N GLU A 23 20.52 -3.53 5.92
CA GLU A 23 20.79 -4.88 6.46
C GLU A 23 21.45 -5.79 5.40
N LEU A 24 21.07 -5.66 4.14
CA LEU A 24 21.69 -6.39 3.02
C LEU A 24 23.14 -5.94 2.81
N LYS A 25 23.45 -4.64 2.87
CA LYS A 25 24.83 -4.13 2.83
C LYS A 25 25.68 -4.69 3.97
N LYS A 26 25.16 -4.77 5.19
CA LYS A 26 25.89 -5.38 6.31
C LYS A 26 26.19 -6.87 6.10
N LEU A 27 25.31 -7.59 5.40
CA LEU A 27 25.55 -9.00 5.04
C LEU A 27 26.63 -9.10 3.95
N GLU A 28 26.67 -8.14 3.03
CA GLU A 28 27.69 -8.02 1.99
C GLU A 28 29.08 -7.78 2.60
N GLU A 29 29.19 -6.79 3.50
CA GLU A 29 30.42 -6.44 4.20
C GLU A 29 30.98 -7.61 5.03
N LYS A 30 30.09 -8.48 5.51
CA LYS A 30 30.44 -9.71 6.24
C LYS A 30 30.77 -10.88 5.32
N GLY A 31 30.73 -10.70 4.00
CA GLY A 31 30.98 -11.74 2.99
C GLY A 31 29.93 -12.84 2.97
N LYS A 32 28.73 -12.59 3.51
CA LYS A 32 27.65 -13.60 3.61
C LYS A 32 26.73 -13.62 2.40
N ILE A 33 26.81 -12.61 1.54
CA ILE A 33 26.02 -12.47 0.32
C ILE A 33 26.85 -11.72 -0.73
N ASP A 34 26.66 -12.05 -2.00
CA ASP A 34 27.35 -11.38 -3.11
C ASP A 34 26.57 -10.14 -3.60
N LYS A 35 27.25 -9.18 -4.23
CA LYS A 35 26.62 -7.94 -4.75
C LYS A 35 25.50 -8.23 -5.76
N GLY A 36 25.68 -9.28 -6.57
CA GLY A 36 24.69 -9.70 -7.55
C GLY A 36 23.38 -10.18 -6.92
N ASP A 37 23.48 -10.88 -5.79
CA ASP A 37 22.33 -11.47 -5.09
C ASP A 37 21.48 -10.40 -4.39
N ILE A 38 22.11 -9.32 -3.89
CA ILE A 38 21.42 -8.21 -3.24
C ILE A 38 20.49 -7.48 -4.22
N LYS A 39 20.99 -7.12 -5.40
CA LYS A 39 20.18 -6.45 -6.42
C LYS A 39 19.02 -7.33 -6.88
N GLY A 40 19.28 -8.61 -7.15
CA GLY A 40 18.23 -9.56 -7.54
C GLY A 40 17.17 -9.73 -6.45
N PHE A 41 17.57 -9.74 -5.18
CA PHE A 41 16.64 -9.82 -4.06
C PHE A 41 15.74 -8.59 -3.97
N ILE A 42 16.32 -7.37 -4.01
CA ILE A 42 15.55 -6.11 -4.01
C ILE A 42 14.59 -6.05 -5.20
N GLU A 43 15.05 -6.37 -6.41
CA GLU A 43 14.20 -6.40 -7.61
C GLU A 43 13.07 -7.42 -7.50
N SER A 44 13.33 -8.59 -6.92
CA SER A 44 12.30 -9.62 -6.69
C SER A 44 11.24 -9.16 -5.69
N LEU A 45 11.64 -8.41 -4.65
CA LEU A 45 10.73 -7.82 -3.67
C LEU A 45 9.89 -6.71 -4.29
N GLU A 46 10.50 -5.83 -5.08
CA GLU A 46 9.77 -4.78 -5.78
C GLU A 46 8.76 -5.37 -6.78
N LYS A 47 9.14 -6.42 -7.52
CA LYS A 47 8.25 -7.08 -8.46
C LYS A 47 7.05 -7.72 -7.76
N LYS A 48 7.29 -8.52 -6.71
CA LYS A 48 6.22 -9.13 -5.90
C LYS A 48 5.34 -8.05 -5.26
N GLY A 49 5.95 -6.97 -4.76
CA GLY A 49 5.23 -5.84 -4.20
C GLY A 49 4.27 -5.21 -5.20
N LYS A 50 4.72 -4.98 -6.45
CA LYS A 50 3.87 -4.45 -7.53
C LYS A 50 2.74 -5.40 -7.90
N GLU A 51 3.00 -6.70 -7.99
CA GLU A 51 1.97 -7.71 -8.28
C GLU A 51 0.88 -7.74 -7.19
N HIS A 52 1.26 -7.63 -5.92
CA HIS A 52 0.31 -7.61 -4.80
C HIS A 52 -0.38 -6.25 -4.58
N ASP A 53 0.16 -5.14 -5.10
CA ASP A 53 -0.38 -3.80 -4.88
C ASP A 53 -1.77 -3.60 -5.52
N GLU A 54 -2.00 -4.15 -6.71
CA GLU A 54 -3.30 -4.06 -7.38
C GLU A 54 -4.38 -4.86 -6.65
N GLU A 55 -4.08 -6.11 -6.29
CA GLU A 55 -4.99 -6.96 -5.50
C GLU A 55 -5.31 -6.34 -4.14
N PHE A 56 -4.28 -5.81 -3.47
CA PHE A 56 -4.43 -5.13 -2.19
C PHE A 56 -5.31 -3.89 -2.30
N LYS A 57 -5.11 -3.06 -3.33
CA LYS A 57 -5.94 -1.87 -3.57
C LYS A 57 -7.41 -2.20 -3.78
N GLU A 58 -7.71 -3.24 -4.56
CA GLU A 58 -9.09 -3.69 -4.78
C GLU A 58 -9.71 -4.25 -3.50
N GLN A 59 -8.99 -5.09 -2.75
CA GLN A 59 -9.46 -5.59 -1.46
C GLN A 59 -9.71 -4.45 -0.47
N LEU A 60 -8.78 -3.51 -0.34
CA LEU A 60 -8.91 -2.37 0.55
C LEU A 60 -10.12 -1.51 0.18
N LYS A 61 -10.32 -1.23 -1.11
CA LYS A 61 -11.48 -0.48 -1.61
C LYS A 61 -12.79 -1.20 -1.29
N LYS A 62 -12.81 -2.53 -1.40
CA LYS A 62 -13.97 -3.34 -1.04
C LYS A 62 -14.26 -3.25 0.46
N SER A 63 -13.26 -3.45 1.31
CA SER A 63 -13.41 -3.35 2.77
C SER A 63 -13.88 -1.97 3.23
N ILE A 64 -13.39 -0.90 2.61
CA ILE A 64 -13.85 0.46 2.90
C ILE A 64 -15.32 0.63 2.51
N LYS A 65 -15.73 0.13 1.34
CA LYS A 65 -17.13 0.18 0.91
C LYS A 65 -18.04 -0.61 1.87
N GLU A 66 -17.63 -1.82 2.25
CA GLU A 66 -18.36 -2.66 3.21
C GLU A 66 -18.51 -1.93 4.55
N ALA A 67 -17.43 -1.36 5.09
CA ALA A 67 -17.49 -0.59 6.33
C ALA A 67 -18.43 0.63 6.25
N ILE A 68 -18.43 1.36 5.14
CA ILE A 68 -19.36 2.48 4.91
C ILE A 68 -20.81 1.99 4.96
N SER A 69 -21.11 0.88 4.28
CA SER A 69 -22.45 0.28 4.25
C SER A 69 -22.89 -0.25 5.63
N GLU A 70 -22.03 -0.97 6.34
CA GLU A 70 -22.33 -1.53 7.67
C GLU A 70 -22.59 -0.45 8.72
N LEU A 71 -21.87 0.68 8.62
CA LEU A 71 -22.05 1.82 9.52
C LEU A 71 -23.25 2.70 9.15
N GLY A 72 -23.98 2.38 8.08
CA GLY A 72 -25.12 3.15 7.60
C GLY A 72 -24.75 4.55 7.10
N LEU A 73 -23.50 4.74 6.65
CA LEU A 73 -23.03 6.02 6.14
C LEU A 73 -23.49 6.22 4.70
N VAL A 74 -24.12 7.36 4.43
CA VAL A 74 -24.52 7.76 3.08
C VAL A 74 -23.32 8.24 2.27
N THR A 75 -23.24 7.82 1.02
CA THR A 75 -22.24 8.27 0.07
C THR A 75 -22.62 9.61 -0.56
N LYS A 76 -21.67 10.23 -1.26
CA LYS A 76 -21.96 11.45 -2.01
C LYS A 76 -22.98 11.19 -3.14
N ASP A 77 -22.92 10.02 -3.76
CA ASP A 77 -23.83 9.63 -4.83
C ASP A 77 -25.26 9.51 -4.31
N ASP A 78 -25.44 8.94 -3.11
CA ASP A 78 -26.75 8.85 -2.44
C ASP A 78 -27.34 10.25 -2.20
N LEU A 79 -26.51 11.21 -1.78
CA LEU A 79 -26.93 12.60 -1.59
C LEU A 79 -27.27 13.32 -2.90
N GLU A 80 -26.54 13.04 -3.98
CA GLU A 80 -26.84 13.62 -5.31
C GLU A 80 -28.12 13.03 -5.91
N GLN A 81 -28.38 11.74 -5.71
CA GLN A 81 -29.65 11.13 -6.11
C GLN A 81 -30.83 11.73 -5.34
N LEU A 82 -30.72 11.84 -4.00
CA LEU A 82 -31.75 12.47 -3.18
C LEU A 82 -32.06 13.91 -3.63
N LYS A 83 -31.04 14.70 -4.00
CA LYS A 83 -31.24 16.06 -4.52
C LYS A 83 -31.96 16.11 -5.87
N LYS A 84 -31.85 15.09 -6.70
CA LYS A 84 -32.57 14.99 -7.98
C LYS A 84 -34.04 14.62 -7.75
N GLU A 85 -34.32 13.73 -6.79
CA GLU A 85 -35.67 13.29 -6.45
C GLU A 85 -36.50 14.37 -5.73
N LEU A 86 -35.84 15.30 -5.02
CA LEU A 86 -36.47 16.44 -4.35
C LEU A 86 -36.72 17.64 -5.28
N LYS A 87 -36.38 17.54 -6.56
CA LYS A 87 -36.59 18.57 -7.58
C LYS A 87 -37.78 18.24 -8.46
#